data_AF-A0A537XJA1-F1
#
_entry.id   AF-A0A537XJA1-F1
#
_cell.length_a   1.000
_cell.length_b   1.000
_cell.length_c   1.000
_cell.angle_alpha   90.00
_cell.angle_beta   90.00
_cell.angle_gamma   90.00
#
_symmetry.space_group_name_H-M   'P 1'
#
loop_
_entity.id
_entity.type
_entity.pdbx_description
1 polymer ?
#
loop_
_entity_poly.entity_id
_entity_poly.type
_entity_poly.pdbx_seq_one_letter_code
_entity_poly.pdbx_strand_id
1 'polypeptide(L)' 'MSAHGGGELAPEEPVFFNPLDPEAHADPYPQYRRLREHAPMLRGPLGYWVLSRYADIAAVLRDPRFGVGIDEASLMLAM' A
#
# COMPACT_ATOMS: atom_id res chain seq x y z
N MET A 1 -20.39 8.98 0.75
CA MET A 1 -20.54 7.81 -0.13
C MET A 1 -19.18 7.57 -0.79
N SER A 2 -18.27 6.85 -0.12
CA SER A 2 -16.99 6.46 -0.72
C SER A 2 -16.98 4.95 -0.75
N ALA A 3 -17.43 4.42 -1.88
CA ALA A 3 -17.30 3.01 -2.20
C ALA A 3 -15.84 2.77 -2.58
N HIS A 4 -15.02 2.31 -1.64
CA HIS A 4 -13.72 1.68 -1.93
C HIS A 4 -13.77 0.20 -1.57
N GLY A 5 -14.99 -0.36 -1.56
CA GLY A 5 -15.25 -1.77 -1.34
C GLY A 5 -14.62 -2.61 -2.45
N GLY A 6 -14.22 -3.82 -2.07
CA GLY A 6 -13.50 -4.80 -2.87
C GLY A 6 -14.23 -5.35 -4.11
N GLY A 7 -14.95 -4.54 -4.88
CA GLY A 7 -15.55 -4.87 -6.19
C GLY A 7 -14.59 -4.56 -7.34
N GLU A 8 -14.47 -5.48 -8.31
CA GLU A 8 -13.54 -5.41 -9.47
C GLU A 8 -13.49 -3.96 -10.01
N LEU A 9 -12.32 -3.32 -9.97
CA LEU A 9 -12.16 -1.97 -10.50
C LEU A 9 -12.41 -2.04 -12.01
N ALA A 10 -13.19 -1.09 -12.54
CA ALA A 10 -13.16 -0.85 -13.98
C ALA A 10 -11.69 -0.54 -14.38
N PRO A 11 -11.21 -0.97 -15.57
CA PRO A 11 -9.80 -0.91 -15.93
C PRO A 11 -9.18 0.51 -15.86
N GLU A 12 -10.00 1.55 -15.84
CA GLU A 12 -9.64 2.96 -15.74
C GLU A 12 -9.65 3.56 -14.32
N GLU A 13 -10.08 2.83 -13.28
CA GLU A 13 -10.20 3.40 -11.94
C GLU A 13 -8.83 3.45 -11.23
N PRO A 14 -8.42 4.61 -10.65
CA PRO A 14 -7.15 4.74 -9.97
C PRO A 14 -7.03 3.76 -8.80
N VAL A 15 -5.95 2.96 -8.78
CA VAL A 15 -5.68 2.04 -7.67
C VAL A 15 -5.33 2.87 -6.43
N PHE A 16 -6.23 2.87 -5.45
CA PHE A 16 -6.03 3.49 -4.14
C PHE A 16 -5.83 2.42 -3.06
N PHE A 17 -4.89 2.65 -2.15
CA PHE A 17 -4.62 1.78 -1.01
C PHE A 17 -4.81 2.57 0.28
N ASN A 18 -5.78 2.14 1.09
CA ASN A 18 -5.98 2.63 2.44
C ASN A 18 -5.84 1.48 3.44
N PRO A 19 -4.70 1.36 4.13
CA PRO A 19 -4.51 0.30 5.12
C PRO A 19 -5.38 0.46 6.38
N LEU A 20 -6.00 1.64 6.58
CA LEU A 20 -6.86 1.95 7.72
C LEU A 20 -8.35 1.78 7.41
N ASP A 21 -8.70 1.36 6.19
CA ASP A 21 -10.09 1.06 5.84
C ASP A 21 -10.56 -0.18 6.63
N PRO A 22 -11.64 -0.10 7.43
CA PRO A 22 -12.15 -1.23 8.20
C PRO A 22 -12.51 -2.45 7.34
N GLU A 23 -13.00 -2.26 6.12
CA GLU A 23 -13.33 -3.37 5.22
C GLU A 23 -12.05 -4.05 4.72
N ALA A 24 -11.04 -3.27 4.34
CA ALA A 24 -9.72 -3.80 3.99
C ALA A 24 -9.03 -4.48 5.17
N HIS A 25 -9.26 -3.98 6.38
CA HIS A 25 -8.72 -4.60 7.60
C HIS A 25 -9.40 -5.94 7.91
N ALA A 26 -10.69 -6.10 7.57
CA ALA A 26 -11.43 -7.35 7.72
C ALA A 26 -11.04 -8.40 6.67
N ASP A 27 -10.87 -7.99 5.41
CA ASP A 27 -10.35 -8.85 4.34
C ASP A 27 -9.37 -8.09 3.41
N PRO A 28 -8.05 -8.16 3.69
CA PRO A 28 -7.06 -7.37 2.95
C PRO A 28 -6.64 -7.99 1.61
N TYR A 29 -6.87 -9.30 1.43
CA TYR A 29 -6.30 -10.05 0.31
C TYR A 29 -6.80 -9.62 -1.07
N PRO A 30 -8.09 -9.26 -1.26
CA PRO A 30 -8.57 -8.70 -2.52
C PRO A 30 -7.82 -7.43 -2.92
N GLN A 31 -7.55 -6.54 -1.98
CA GLN A 31 -6.84 -5.29 -2.25
C GLN A 31 -5.37 -5.54 -2.57
N TYR A 32 -4.71 -6.46 -1.87
CA TYR A 32 -3.35 -6.88 -2.20
C TYR A 32 -3.25 -7.51 -3.59
N ARG A 33 -4.27 -8.29 -4.00
CA ARG A 33 -4.34 -8.87 -5.36
C ARG A 33 -4.34 -7.76 -6.41
N ARG A 34 -5.22 -6.77 -6.27
CA ARG A 34 -5.29 -5.62 -7.18
C ARG A 34 -4.01 -4.82 -7.24
N LEU A 35 -3.39 -4.55 -6.09
CA LEU A 35 -2.10 -3.87 -6.05
C LEU A 35 -1.05 -4.63 -6.87
N ARG A 36 -0.95 -5.96 -6.73
CA ARG A 36 0.04 -6.74 -7.48
C ARG A 36 -0.19 -6.74 -9.00
N GLU A 37 -1.47 -6.74 -9.40
CA GLU A 37 -1.90 -6.81 -10.79
C GLU A 37 -1.78 -5.46 -11.50
N HIS A 38 -2.19 -4.38 -10.85
CA HIS A 38 -2.38 -3.07 -11.50
C HIS A 38 -1.42 -1.97 -11.05
N ALA A 39 -0.95 -2.00 -9.79
CA ALA A 39 -0.07 -0.96 -9.24
C ALA A 39 0.95 -1.54 -8.25
N PRO A 40 1.91 -2.36 -8.73
CA PRO A 40 2.80 -3.13 -7.86
C PRO A 40 3.73 -2.26 -7.00
N MET A 41 3.99 -1.04 -7.48
CA MET A 41 4.66 0.05 -6.77
C MET A 41 3.75 1.28 -6.82
N LEU A 42 3.03 1.55 -5.74
CA LEU A 42 2.11 2.68 -5.64
C LEU A 42 2.75 3.80 -4.82
N ARG A 43 2.70 5.03 -5.33
CA ARG A 43 3.11 6.22 -4.57
C ARG A 43 1.89 6.79 -3.84
N GLY A 44 1.97 6.84 -2.51
CA GLY A 44 0.93 7.40 -1.66
C GLY A 44 0.90 8.93 -1.70
N PRO A 45 -0.22 9.55 -1.28
CA PRO A 45 -0.40 11.01 -1.31
C PRO A 45 0.59 11.75 -0.39
N LEU A 46 1.09 11.08 0.65
CA LEU A 46 2.10 11.64 1.57
C LEU A 46 3.55 11.35 1.11
N GLY A 47 3.73 10.89 -0.13
CA GLY A 47 5.05 10.65 -0.71
C GLY A 47 5.70 9.30 -0.34
N TYR A 48 5.07 8.49 0.50
CA TYR A 48 5.51 7.12 0.78
C TYR A 48 5.29 6.18 -0.42
N TRP A 49 6.01 5.06 -0.42
CA TRP A 49 5.86 3.99 -1.40
C TRP A 49 5.20 2.76 -0.78
N VAL A 50 4.29 2.14 -1.53
CA VAL A 50 3.66 0.85 -1.20
C VAL A 50 4.13 -0.18 -2.22
N LEU A 51 4.70 -1.27 -1.73
CA LEU A 51 5.18 -2.39 -2.55
C LEU A 51 4.31 -3.61 -2.28
N SER A 52 3.88 -4.31 -3.32
CA SER A 52 2.98 -5.48 -3.18
C SER A 52 3.55 -6.78 -3.74
N ARG A 53 4.62 -6.73 -4.55
CA ARG A 53 5.29 -7.92 -5.08
C ARG A 53 6.39 -8.38 -4.13
N TYR A 54 6.45 -9.70 -3.95
CA TYR A 54 7.47 -10.31 -3.10
C TYR A 54 8.88 -9.90 -3.51
N ALA A 55 9.22 -9.92 -4.81
CA ALA A 55 10.56 -9.61 -5.29
C ALA A 55 11.01 -8.18 -4.92
N ASP A 56 10.11 -7.19 -5.03
CA ASP A 56 10.41 -5.78 -4.74
C ASP A 56 10.61 -5.58 -3.22
N ILE A 57 9.71 -6.17 -2.41
CA ILE A 57 9.81 -6.15 -0.95
C ILE A 57 11.11 -6.83 -0.50
N ALA A 58 11.39 -8.01 -1.05
CA ALA A 58 12.58 -8.81 -0.78
C ALA A 58 13.89 -8.09 -1.14
N ALA A 59 13.88 -7.27 -2.19
CA ALA A 59 15.02 -6.45 -2.58
C ALA A 59 15.25 -5.30 -1.58
N VAL A 60 14.18 -4.57 -1.23
CA VAL A 60 14.25 -3.45 -0.27
C VAL A 60 14.70 -3.92 1.11
N LEU A 61 14.13 -5.02 1.62
CA LEU A 61 14.46 -5.53 2.96
C LEU A 61 15.90 -6.07 3.08
N ARG A 62 16.56 -6.38 1.96
CA ARG A 62 17.95 -6.88 1.95
C ARG A 62 18.97 -5.82 1.58
N ASP A 63 18.53 -4.68 1.06
CA ASP A 63 19.42 -3.62 0.61
C ASP A 63 19.82 -2.73 1.80
N PRO A 64 21.12 -2.65 2.14
CA PRO A 64 21.60 -1.94 3.33
C PRO A 64 21.41 -0.43 3.26
N ARG A 65 21.00 0.11 2.11
CA ARG A 65 20.63 1.53 1.97
C ARG A 65 19.27 1.84 2.59
N PHE A 66 18.45 0.81 2.80
CA PHE A 66 17.16 0.93 3.47
C PHE A 66 17.27 0.46 4.91
N GLY A 67 16.52 1.10 5.80
CA GLY A 67 16.48 0.77 7.21
C GLY A 67 15.33 1.51 7.89
N VAL A 68 15.13 1.22 9.17
CA VAL A 68 14.17 1.98 9.99
C VAL A 68 14.87 3.24 10.48
N GLY A 69 14.54 4.39 9.90
CA GLY A 69 14.87 5.70 10.46
C GLY A 69 13.78 6.10 11.44
N ILE A 70 14.14 6.51 12.65
CA ILE A 70 13.20 7.20 13.54
C ILE A 70 13.37 8.69 13.24
N ASP A 71 12.46 9.25 12.46
CA ASP A 71 12.32 10.68 12.27
C ASP A 71 10.97 11.16 12.83
N GLU A 72 10.86 12.46 13.13
CA GLU A 72 9.67 13.05 13.76
C GLU A 72 8.37 12.78 13.00
N ALA A 73 8.42 12.61 11.66
CA ALA A 73 7.21 12.30 10.87
C ALA A 73 6.73 10.86 11.08
N SER A 74 7.63 9.94 11.45
CA SER A 74 7.29 8.55 11.77
C SER A 74 6.48 8.43 13.06
N LEU A 75 6.65 9.36 14.01
CA LEU A 75 5.84 9.43 15.24
C LEU A 75 4.41 9.93 14.97
N MET A 76 4.24 10.85 14.01
CA MET A 76 2.92 11.39 13.67
C MET A 76 1.99 10.39 12.99
N LEU A 77 2.51 9.36 12.31
CA LEU A 77 1.68 8.33 11.66
C LEU A 77 1.18 7.24 12.63
N ALA A 78 1.78 7.15 13.82
CA ALA A 78 1.45 6.15 14.84
C ALA A 78 0.40 6.64 15.87
N MET A 79 -0.11 7.87 15.72
CA MET A 79 -1.12 8.50 16.58
C MET A 79 -2.46 8.66 15.85
#